data_AF-A0A913ZBK6-F1
#
_entry.id   AF-A0A913ZBK6-F1
#
_cell.length_a   1.000
_cell.length_b   1.000
_cell.length_c   1.000
_cell.angle_alpha   90.00
_cell.angle_beta   90.00
_cell.angle_gamma   90.00
#
_symmetry.space_group_name_H-M   'P 1'
#
loop_
_entity.id
_entity.type
_entity.pdbx_description
1 polymer ?
#
loop_
_entity_poly.entity_id
_entity_poly.type
_entity_poly.pdbx_seq_one_letter_code
_entity_poly.pdbx_strand_id
1 'polypeptide(L)'
;MEQTHAVKLYVYDLTKGLAAQMSMPLLGKHLDGVWHTSVVVFGREYFYGGGGIESCKPSGTILGQPNQVHEMGTTQVDYTIWLEYMGGLGCDEFSGERYNLFEHNCNTFSNEACQFLTGNSIPTFILNLPHEVMNTPIGAMMKGLIESLSSNPTGRVGGPTHRPIYDPVPLPNYPDPPPAKPSEVKPASESAAKPEQAQKSEPQASTSDAQATASSEAAATNKGADSGHAQSSGATADVGSPVKDSSRVNLYYDSDDEYIDSLRQSAPPEPLRLKVFSGVDVTACVETIKKEMPEGVLTREEMELLMELKDCLRLEFLLEEPPSPVKSETFLVIGKLLNLAIGGIPSEVLHPLVDLLSMAFLSQDVIHTLCNNEDQTVMTFVSSSDCHPLQIQISVFRMLCNICTAYSGKHWLTQVRHWTLEDGSPQCNRDIVSRLVVSAILSGSDELCCAASALVYNLTRYTVSDDNAVEFSSALLQSLTSEAISEETAYYSLLALYGLMKCGEVMCLATVMGLDTARYAKISDRLGKLCADIDSVIG
;
A
#
# COMPACT_ATOMS: atom_id res chain seq x y z
N MET A 1 -8.82 -19.49 37.60
CA MET A 1 -7.98 -18.37 38.07
C MET A 1 -7.99 -17.35 36.95
N GLU A 2 -8.03 -16.06 37.27
CA GLU A 2 -7.88 -15.01 36.25
C GLU A 2 -6.45 -15.05 35.70
N GLN A 3 -6.29 -14.98 34.38
CA GLN A 3 -5.00 -15.19 33.73
C GLN A 3 -4.24 -13.86 33.62
N THR A 4 -3.34 -13.62 34.58
CA THR A 4 -2.54 -12.39 34.63
C THR A 4 -1.32 -12.46 33.72
N HIS A 5 -1.09 -11.43 32.91
CA HIS A 5 0.05 -11.34 31.99
C HIS A 5 1.06 -10.30 32.48
N ALA A 6 2.35 -10.62 32.46
CA ALA A 6 3.41 -9.68 32.86
C ALA A 6 3.57 -8.56 31.81
N VAL A 7 3.79 -7.33 32.27
CA VAL A 7 3.98 -6.14 31.44
C VAL A 7 5.33 -5.52 31.76
N LYS A 8 6.12 -5.21 30.73
CA LYS A 8 7.45 -4.61 30.89
C LYS A 8 7.63 -3.38 30.01
N LEU A 9 8.44 -2.44 30.46
CA LEU A 9 8.93 -1.33 29.67
C LEU A 9 10.38 -1.63 29.26
N TYR A 10 10.62 -1.72 27.96
CA TYR A 10 11.96 -1.78 27.39
C TYR A 10 12.44 -0.35 27.14
N VAL A 11 13.70 -0.06 27.49
CA VAL A 11 14.30 1.27 27.39
C VAL A 11 15.61 1.19 26.61
N TYR A 12 15.74 2.02 25.59
CA TYR A 12 16.88 2.10 24.68
C TYR A 12 17.48 3.51 24.71
N ASP A 13 18.80 3.62 24.69
CA ASP A 13 19.50 4.86 24.34
C ASP A 13 19.85 4.86 22.85
N LEU A 14 19.14 5.70 22.08
CA LEU A 14 19.36 5.85 20.63
C LEU A 14 20.79 6.32 20.30
N THR A 15 21.50 6.94 21.24
CA THR A 15 22.88 7.42 21.05
C THR A 15 23.95 6.41 21.44
N LYS A 16 23.58 5.25 22.01
CA LYS A 16 24.49 4.17 22.43
C LYS A 16 25.68 4.66 23.29
N GLY A 17 25.41 5.58 24.22
CA GLY A 17 26.34 6.17 25.18
C GLY A 17 26.94 7.53 24.76
N LEU A 18 26.69 8.00 23.54
CA LEU A 18 27.26 9.28 23.07
C LEU A 18 26.60 10.48 23.76
N ALA A 19 25.31 10.41 24.14
CA ALA A 19 24.65 11.47 24.91
C ALA A 19 25.38 11.74 26.24
N ALA A 20 25.65 10.70 27.05
CA ALA A 20 26.37 10.85 28.31
C ALA A 20 27.76 11.49 28.12
N GLN A 21 28.46 11.16 27.04
CA GLN A 21 29.80 11.69 26.77
C GLN A 21 29.81 13.12 26.20
N MET A 22 28.80 13.49 25.39
CA MET A 22 28.83 14.71 24.57
C MET A 22 27.78 15.77 24.95
N SER A 23 26.79 15.43 25.78
CA SER A 23 25.73 16.35 26.21
C SER A 23 26.27 17.57 26.97
N MET A 24 27.17 17.40 27.94
CA MET A 24 27.78 18.52 28.68
C MET A 24 28.46 19.57 27.78
N PRO A 25 29.41 19.22 26.88
CA PRO A 25 30.06 20.21 26.01
C PRO A 25 29.18 20.75 24.89
N LEU A 26 28.12 20.04 24.47
CA LEU A 26 27.23 20.50 23.39
C LEU A 26 26.03 21.30 23.92
N LEU A 27 25.30 20.79 24.91
CA LEU A 27 24.04 21.34 25.41
C LEU A 27 24.21 22.17 26.69
N GLY A 28 25.40 22.18 27.29
CA GLY A 28 25.67 22.81 28.59
C GLY A 28 25.09 22.03 29.79
N LYS A 29 24.59 20.82 29.55
CA LYS A 29 23.90 19.98 30.54
C LYS A 29 24.16 18.50 30.26
N HIS A 30 24.34 17.69 31.31
CA HIS A 30 24.46 16.23 31.19
C HIS A 30 23.09 15.59 30.90
N LEU A 31 23.05 14.69 29.92
CA LEU A 31 21.93 13.81 29.61
C LEU A 31 22.48 12.39 29.50
N ASP A 32 21.94 11.46 30.28
CA ASP A 32 22.48 10.10 30.40
C ASP A 32 22.20 9.20 29.17
N GLY A 33 21.27 9.61 28.31
CA GLY A 33 20.84 8.91 27.09
C GLY A 33 19.81 9.73 26.30
N VAL A 34 19.51 9.32 25.07
CA VAL A 34 18.28 9.74 24.36
C VAL A 34 17.31 8.57 24.33
N TRP A 35 16.32 8.63 25.21
CA TRP A 35 15.45 7.50 25.54
C TRP A 35 14.38 7.26 24.47
N HIS A 36 14.39 6.05 23.92
CA HIS A 36 13.27 5.43 23.21
C HIS A 36 12.73 4.31 24.09
N THR A 37 11.41 4.14 24.11
CA THR A 37 10.75 3.08 24.88
C THR A 37 9.70 2.32 24.08
N SER A 38 9.48 1.09 24.53
CA SER A 38 8.49 0.15 24.00
C SER A 38 7.89 -0.68 25.15
N VAL A 39 6.66 -1.17 24.97
CA VAL A 39 5.94 -1.97 25.95
C VAL A 39 5.91 -3.43 25.52
N VAL A 40 6.32 -4.32 26.41
CA VAL A 40 6.34 -5.77 26.18
C VAL A 40 5.25 -6.45 26.99
N VAL A 41 4.30 -7.06 26.29
CA VAL A 41 3.15 -7.77 26.86
C VAL A 41 2.65 -8.84 25.86
N PHE A 42 2.01 -9.91 26.34
CA PHE A 42 1.55 -11.05 25.52
C PHE A 42 2.63 -11.67 24.60
N GLY A 43 3.91 -11.58 24.98
CA GLY A 43 5.03 -12.09 24.20
C GLY A 43 5.43 -11.23 22.99
N ARG A 44 4.86 -10.03 22.83
CA ARG A 44 5.19 -9.06 21.76
C ARG A 44 5.69 -7.76 22.37
N GLU A 45 6.47 -7.03 21.58
CA GLU A 45 6.93 -5.67 21.87
C GLU A 45 6.16 -4.68 21.00
N TYR A 46 5.67 -3.58 21.59
CA TYR A 46 4.86 -2.55 20.95
C TYR A 46 5.54 -1.19 21.11
N PHE A 47 5.59 -0.40 20.03
CA PHE A 47 6.22 0.92 20.02
C PHE A 47 5.50 1.86 19.04
N TYR A 48 5.77 3.16 19.15
CA TYR A 48 5.15 4.20 18.31
C TYR A 48 6.22 5.03 17.60
N GLY A 49 6.03 5.25 16.31
CA GLY A 49 6.92 6.01 15.42
C GLY A 49 6.14 6.78 14.35
N GLY A 50 6.84 7.39 13.40
CA GLY A 50 6.21 8.02 12.22
C GLY A 50 5.45 7.05 11.30
N GLY A 51 5.57 5.74 11.52
CA GLY A 51 4.74 4.71 10.91
C GLY A 51 3.39 4.47 11.60
N GLY A 52 3.16 5.03 12.79
CA GLY A 52 2.04 4.67 13.67
C GLY A 52 2.48 3.73 14.80
N ILE A 53 1.52 3.02 15.41
CA ILE A 53 1.82 1.95 16.37
C ILE A 53 2.29 0.71 15.60
N GLU A 54 3.45 0.19 15.96
CA GLU A 54 4.06 -1.01 15.40
C GLU A 54 4.26 -2.08 16.48
N SER A 55 4.42 -3.34 16.07
CA SER A 55 4.80 -4.41 17.01
C SER A 55 5.66 -5.50 16.39
N CYS A 56 6.57 -6.04 17.19
CA CYS A 56 7.52 -7.09 16.81
C CYS A 56 7.69 -8.12 17.94
N LYS A 57 8.65 -9.05 17.78
CA LYS A 57 9.11 -9.92 18.86
C LYS A 57 10.05 -9.12 19.79
N PRO A 58 10.08 -9.37 21.11
CA PRO A 58 10.92 -8.63 22.04
C PRO A 58 12.40 -8.62 21.64
N SER A 59 13.01 -7.43 21.67
CA SER A 59 14.37 -7.15 21.18
C SER A 59 14.56 -7.37 19.66
N GLY A 60 13.47 -7.33 18.89
CA GLY A 60 13.43 -7.63 17.46
C GLY A 60 13.63 -6.44 16.51
N THR A 61 13.81 -5.22 17.04
CA THR A 61 14.10 -4.02 16.24
C THR A 61 15.60 -3.90 15.91
N ILE A 62 15.97 -2.96 15.02
CA ILE A 62 17.39 -2.63 14.72
C ILE A 62 18.19 -2.10 15.94
N LEU A 63 17.52 -1.82 17.06
CA LEU A 63 18.16 -1.42 18.32
C LEU A 63 18.73 -2.64 19.06
N GLY A 64 18.16 -3.84 18.84
CA GLY A 64 18.56 -5.10 19.47
C GLY A 64 18.05 -5.22 20.91
N GLN A 65 18.93 -5.61 21.82
CA GLN A 65 18.58 -5.75 23.24
C GLN A 65 18.43 -4.37 23.92
N PRO A 66 17.44 -4.18 24.81
CA PRO A 66 17.24 -2.93 25.54
C PRO A 66 18.40 -2.66 26.52
N ASN A 67 18.66 -1.38 26.77
CA ASN A 67 19.63 -0.93 27.76
C ASN A 67 19.12 -1.13 29.20
N GLN A 68 17.80 -1.04 29.41
CA GLN A 68 17.14 -1.33 30.68
C GLN A 68 15.78 -2.00 30.43
N VAL A 69 15.35 -2.85 31.36
CA VAL A 69 14.00 -3.42 31.40
C VAL A 69 13.39 -3.09 32.77
N HIS A 70 12.23 -2.43 32.77
CA HIS A 70 11.47 -2.15 33.99
C HIS A 70 10.23 -3.05 34.01
N GLU A 71 10.01 -3.77 35.11
CA GLU A 71 8.79 -4.57 35.30
C GLU A 71 7.65 -3.62 35.69
N MET A 72 6.66 -3.42 34.81
CA MET A 72 5.55 -2.48 35.01
C MET A 72 4.39 -3.08 35.82
N GLY A 73 4.45 -4.38 36.10
CA GLY A 73 3.46 -5.13 36.88
C GLY A 73 2.82 -6.24 36.05
N THR A 74 1.57 -6.56 36.37
CA THR A 74 0.77 -7.57 35.67
C THR A 74 -0.59 -7.01 35.28
N THR A 75 -1.03 -7.30 34.06
CA THR A 75 -2.37 -6.94 33.58
C THR A 75 -3.35 -8.12 33.69
N GLN A 76 -4.64 -7.80 33.81
CA GLN A 76 -5.76 -8.72 33.60
C GLN A 76 -6.51 -8.44 32.27
N VAL A 77 -6.03 -7.50 31.47
CA VAL A 77 -6.59 -7.22 30.14
C VAL A 77 -6.38 -8.44 29.23
N ASP A 78 -7.45 -8.88 28.56
CA ASP A 78 -7.38 -9.94 27.55
C ASP A 78 -6.70 -9.44 26.26
N TYR A 79 -5.99 -10.33 25.58
CA TYR A 79 -5.27 -9.99 24.34
C TYR A 79 -6.16 -9.37 23.26
N THR A 80 -7.43 -9.79 23.17
CA THR A 80 -8.41 -9.19 22.24
C THR A 80 -8.73 -7.74 22.59
N ILE A 81 -8.95 -7.43 23.87
CA ILE A 81 -9.22 -6.07 24.35
C ILE A 81 -7.98 -5.18 24.14
N TRP A 82 -6.78 -5.73 24.36
CA TRP A 82 -5.52 -5.04 24.06
C TRP A 82 -5.36 -4.73 22.56
N LEU A 83 -5.68 -5.66 21.66
CA LEU A 83 -5.65 -5.40 20.22
C LEU A 83 -6.70 -4.38 19.78
N GLU A 84 -7.91 -4.43 20.34
CA GLU A 84 -8.97 -3.45 20.05
C GLU A 84 -8.59 -2.05 20.57
N TYR A 85 -7.95 -1.94 21.75
CA TYR A 85 -7.40 -0.69 22.29
C TYR A 85 -6.24 -0.13 21.46
N MET A 86 -5.27 -0.97 21.07
CA MET A 86 -4.16 -0.56 20.19
C MET A 86 -4.65 -0.14 18.80
N GLY A 87 -5.67 -0.81 18.26
CA GLY A 87 -6.31 -0.41 17.01
C GLY A 87 -6.98 0.96 17.10
N GLY A 88 -7.75 1.19 18.17
CA GLY A 88 -8.37 2.50 18.44
C GLY A 88 -7.35 3.63 18.54
N LEU A 89 -6.31 3.46 19.37
CA LEU A 89 -5.24 4.44 19.51
C LEU A 89 -4.49 4.71 18.20
N GLY A 90 -4.18 3.67 17.42
CA GLY A 90 -3.47 3.82 16.14
C GLY A 90 -4.30 4.50 15.04
N CYS A 91 -5.64 4.46 15.14
CA CYS A 91 -6.55 5.11 14.21
C CYS A 91 -6.82 6.60 14.53
N ASP A 92 -6.55 7.05 15.77
CA ASP A 92 -6.77 8.44 16.19
C ASP A 92 -5.48 9.06 16.77
N GLU A 93 -5.28 9.00 18.09
CA GLU A 93 -4.22 9.73 18.79
C GLU A 93 -2.80 9.35 18.33
N PHE A 94 -2.50 8.05 18.28
CA PHE A 94 -1.19 7.51 17.91
C PHE A 94 -1.13 7.06 16.44
N SER A 95 -1.77 7.84 15.56
CA SER A 95 -1.57 7.76 14.11
C SER A 95 -0.17 8.26 13.73
N GLY A 96 0.42 7.72 12.65
CA GLY A 96 1.79 8.08 12.24
C GLY A 96 1.96 9.56 11.87
N GLU A 97 0.89 10.17 11.34
CA GLU A 97 0.83 11.59 10.98
C GLU A 97 0.88 12.53 12.19
N ARG A 98 0.50 12.06 13.39
CA ARG A 98 0.57 12.82 14.65
C ARG A 98 1.93 12.69 15.37
N TYR A 99 2.89 11.94 14.81
CA TYR A 99 4.18 11.70 15.46
C TYR A 99 5.02 12.99 15.56
N ASN A 100 5.31 13.43 16.78
CA ASN A 100 6.16 14.56 17.09
C ASN A 100 7.26 14.13 18.06
N LEU A 101 8.53 14.23 17.64
CA LEU A 101 9.66 13.69 18.41
C LEU A 101 9.76 14.26 19.85
N PHE A 102 9.25 15.47 20.11
CA PHE A 102 9.25 16.06 21.45
C PHE A 102 7.93 15.87 22.21
N GLU A 103 6.80 16.14 21.55
CA GLU A 103 5.52 16.36 22.23
C GLU A 103 4.58 15.13 22.14
N HIS A 104 4.76 14.23 21.17
CA HIS A 104 3.93 13.04 20.99
C HIS A 104 4.71 11.90 20.31
N ASN A 105 5.32 11.01 21.10
CA ASN A 105 6.37 10.08 20.66
C ASN A 105 6.28 8.70 21.34
N CYS A 106 7.22 7.80 21.04
CA CYS A 106 7.35 6.47 21.65
C CYS A 106 7.23 6.43 23.19
N ASN A 107 7.61 7.50 23.89
CA ASN A 107 7.55 7.60 25.35
C ASN A 107 6.18 8.05 25.86
N THR A 108 5.45 8.91 25.12
CA THR A 108 4.05 9.23 25.47
C THR A 108 3.16 8.01 25.22
N PHE A 109 3.35 7.31 24.09
CA PHE A 109 2.72 6.03 23.80
C PHE A 109 2.95 4.98 24.90
N SER A 110 4.22 4.72 25.24
CA SER A 110 4.56 3.70 26.23
C SER A 110 4.04 4.02 27.63
N ASN A 111 3.90 5.32 27.96
CA ASN A 111 3.28 5.77 29.20
C ASN A 111 1.79 5.44 29.27
N GLU A 112 1.06 5.67 28.19
CA GLU A 112 -0.38 5.42 28.12
C GLU A 112 -0.68 3.92 28.05
N ALA A 113 0.05 3.18 27.21
CA ALA A 113 0.01 1.72 27.16
C ALA A 113 0.23 1.07 28.54
N CYS A 114 1.22 1.55 29.32
CA CYS A 114 1.45 1.04 30.67
C CYS A 114 0.34 1.43 31.66
N GLN A 115 -0.23 2.63 31.55
CA GLN A 115 -1.35 3.07 32.39
C GLN A 115 -2.63 2.28 32.10
N PHE A 116 -2.96 2.00 30.84
CA PHE A 116 -4.09 1.14 30.49
C PHE A 116 -3.89 -0.30 30.98
N LEU A 117 -2.70 -0.87 30.78
CA LEU A 117 -2.43 -2.26 31.14
C LEU A 117 -2.29 -2.50 32.65
N THR A 118 -1.74 -1.54 33.40
CA THR A 118 -1.31 -1.76 34.81
C THR A 118 -1.65 -0.64 35.79
N GLY A 119 -2.17 0.49 35.32
CA GLY A 119 -2.34 1.72 36.11
C GLY A 119 -1.05 2.49 36.39
N ASN A 120 0.12 2.01 35.95
CA ASN A 120 1.42 2.61 36.26
C ASN A 120 1.97 3.45 35.10
N SER A 121 2.32 4.71 35.38
CA SER A 121 3.09 5.56 34.46
C SER A 121 4.55 5.11 34.36
N ILE A 122 5.20 5.40 33.23
CA ILE A 122 6.63 5.08 33.02
C ILE A 122 7.55 6.06 33.80
N PRO A 123 8.84 5.72 34.01
CA PRO A 123 9.75 6.57 34.77
C PRO A 123 9.85 8.01 34.24
N THR A 124 9.66 8.99 35.14
CA THR A 124 9.53 10.41 34.76
C THR A 124 10.76 11.02 34.09
N PHE A 125 11.96 10.47 34.30
CA PHE A 125 13.18 10.92 33.61
C PHE A 125 13.15 10.63 32.10
N ILE A 126 12.33 9.68 31.65
CA ILE A 126 12.10 9.38 30.24
C ILE A 126 11.13 10.42 29.65
N LEU A 127 10.01 10.66 30.33
CA LEU A 127 8.97 11.62 29.92
C LEU A 127 9.46 13.08 29.91
N ASN A 128 10.34 13.45 30.85
CA ASN A 128 10.85 14.82 30.95
C ASN A 128 11.97 15.14 29.94
N LEU A 129 12.59 14.14 29.30
CA LEU A 129 13.75 14.33 28.42
C LEU A 129 13.51 15.36 27.29
N PRO A 130 12.37 15.39 26.57
CA PRO A 130 12.07 16.43 25.59
C PRO A 130 12.13 17.86 26.17
N HIS A 131 11.50 18.07 27.33
CA HIS A 131 11.51 19.35 28.04
C HIS A 131 12.92 19.70 28.55
N GLU A 132 13.70 18.71 28.98
CA GLU A 132 15.08 18.89 29.42
C GLU A 132 16.05 19.27 28.29
N VAL A 133 15.81 18.82 27.05
CA VAL A 133 16.53 19.27 25.84
C VAL A 133 16.07 20.66 25.42
N MET A 134 14.75 20.89 25.36
CA MET A 134 14.15 22.15 24.89
C MET A 134 14.50 23.38 25.75
N ASN A 135 14.77 23.20 27.04
CA ASN A 135 15.25 24.26 27.93
C ASN A 135 16.74 24.62 27.77
N THR A 136 17.45 24.01 26.82
CA THR A 136 18.84 24.37 26.49
C THR A 136 18.89 25.39 25.34
N PRO A 137 19.88 26.30 25.30
CA PRO A 137 19.98 27.31 24.23
C PRO A 137 20.05 26.69 22.82
N ILE A 138 20.63 25.49 22.71
CA ILE A 138 20.76 24.77 21.44
C ILE A 138 19.51 23.96 21.11
N GLY A 139 18.80 23.37 22.08
CA GLY A 139 17.47 22.79 21.86
C GLY A 139 16.49 23.82 21.30
N ALA A 140 16.46 25.02 21.88
CA ALA A 140 15.66 26.14 21.39
C ALA A 140 16.02 26.58 19.95
N MET A 141 17.30 26.54 19.56
CA MET A 141 17.73 26.82 18.17
C MET A 141 17.46 25.66 17.20
N MET A 142 17.48 24.42 17.68
CA MET A 142 17.29 23.22 16.84
C MET A 142 15.81 22.82 16.67
N LYS A 143 14.86 23.42 17.41
CA LYS A 143 13.42 23.08 17.37
C LYS A 143 12.91 22.92 15.92
N GLY A 144 13.00 23.96 15.10
CA GLY A 144 12.53 23.92 13.70
C GLY A 144 13.26 22.93 12.79
N LEU A 145 14.53 22.62 13.08
CA LEU A 145 15.29 21.58 12.36
C LEU A 145 14.78 20.18 12.71
N ILE A 146 14.47 19.93 13.99
CA ILE A 146 14.00 18.63 14.49
C ILE A 146 12.51 18.43 14.22
N GLU A 147 11.71 19.50 14.19
CA GLU A 147 10.34 19.48 13.65
C GLU A 147 10.35 19.08 12.18
N SER A 148 11.27 19.61 11.35
CA SER A 148 11.39 19.22 9.93
C SER A 148 11.82 17.77 9.70
N LEU A 149 12.41 17.11 10.72
CA LEU A 149 12.70 15.67 10.74
C LEU A 149 11.51 14.84 11.25
N SER A 150 10.67 15.43 12.12
CA SER A 150 9.43 14.79 12.60
C SER A 150 8.38 14.75 11.50
N SER A 151 8.22 15.85 10.74
CA SER A 151 7.28 15.96 9.62
C SER A 151 7.72 15.25 8.33
N ASN A 152 8.79 14.46 8.37
CA ASN A 152 9.34 13.80 7.17
C ASN A 152 10.13 12.52 7.57
N PRO A 153 9.44 11.44 7.97
CA PRO A 153 10.07 10.24 8.56
C PRO A 153 10.97 9.47 7.58
N THR A 154 10.89 9.73 6.27
CA THR A 154 11.92 9.31 5.31
C THR A 154 12.90 10.45 5.08
N GLY A 155 14.20 10.23 5.34
CA GLY A 155 15.25 11.26 5.26
C GLY A 155 15.49 11.84 3.86
N ARG A 156 14.61 12.73 3.39
CA ARG A 156 14.72 13.49 2.14
C ARG A 156 14.84 14.98 2.45
N VAL A 157 16.04 15.54 2.29
CA VAL A 157 16.29 16.98 2.45
C VAL A 157 15.60 17.75 1.32
N GLY A 158 14.54 18.49 1.66
CA GLY A 158 13.78 19.30 0.71
C GLY A 158 14.53 20.59 0.32
N GLY A 159 15.29 20.54 -0.79
CA GLY A 159 15.78 21.74 -1.46
C GLY A 159 14.73 22.33 -2.41
N PRO A 160 14.69 23.66 -2.63
CA PRO A 160 13.76 24.28 -3.58
C PRO A 160 14.06 23.84 -5.02
N THR A 161 13.04 23.87 -5.88
CA THR A 161 13.06 23.30 -7.22
C THR A 161 14.07 23.98 -8.17
N HIS A 162 15.28 23.43 -8.25
CA HIS A 162 16.21 23.67 -9.35
C HIS A 162 16.82 22.35 -9.81
N ARG A 163 16.79 22.09 -11.12
CA ARG A 163 17.44 20.92 -11.72
C ARG A 163 18.96 21.07 -11.56
N PRO A 164 19.70 20.08 -11.02
CA PRO A 164 21.15 20.08 -11.11
C PRO A 164 21.55 19.85 -12.58
N ILE A 165 22.07 20.88 -13.22
CA ILE A 165 22.90 20.70 -14.42
C ILE A 165 24.23 20.14 -13.90
N TYR A 166 24.52 18.88 -14.22
CA TYR A 166 25.81 18.29 -13.95
C TYR A 166 26.83 18.80 -14.97
N ASP A 167 27.60 19.82 -14.59
CA ASP A 167 28.91 20.01 -15.20
C ASP A 167 29.81 18.80 -14.83
N PRO A 168 30.51 18.19 -15.81
CA PRO A 168 31.26 16.96 -15.57
C PRO A 168 32.56 17.23 -14.79
N VAL A 169 32.70 16.61 -13.62
CA VAL A 169 33.97 16.59 -12.87
C VAL A 169 34.95 15.65 -13.58
N PRO A 170 36.22 16.06 -13.83
CA PRO A 170 37.20 15.21 -14.50
C PRO A 170 37.54 13.93 -13.71
N LEU A 171 37.61 12.79 -14.41
CA LEU A 171 38.04 11.52 -13.83
C LEU A 171 39.56 11.51 -13.53
N PRO A 172 40.02 10.82 -12.47
CA PRO A 172 41.45 10.56 -12.26
C PRO A 172 42.04 9.71 -13.38
N ASN A 173 43.20 10.13 -13.88
CA ASN A 173 43.85 9.50 -15.03
C ASN A 173 44.60 8.22 -14.60
N TYR A 174 43.98 7.05 -14.79
CA TYR A 174 44.63 5.74 -14.64
C TYR A 174 45.20 5.27 -15.99
N PRO A 175 46.45 4.76 -16.05
CA PRO A 175 47.04 4.27 -17.30
C PRO A 175 46.45 2.91 -17.71
N ASP A 176 46.14 2.77 -19.00
CA ASP A 176 45.54 1.55 -19.57
C ASP A 176 46.42 0.29 -19.39
N PRO A 177 45.80 -0.89 -19.17
CA PRO A 177 46.52 -2.17 -19.23
C PRO A 177 46.94 -2.49 -20.68
N PRO A 178 48.13 -3.09 -20.89
CA PRO A 178 48.67 -3.31 -22.24
C PRO A 178 47.89 -4.37 -23.03
N PRO A 179 47.72 -4.20 -24.36
CA PRO A 179 46.94 -5.11 -25.19
C PRO A 179 47.61 -6.48 -25.36
N ALA A 180 46.82 -7.55 -25.23
CA ALA A 180 47.26 -8.91 -25.51
C ALA A 180 47.52 -9.11 -27.01
N LYS A 181 48.62 -9.81 -27.35
CA LYS A 181 49.00 -10.09 -28.75
C LYS A 181 48.26 -11.32 -29.28
N PRO A 182 47.85 -11.33 -30.57
CA PRO A 182 47.33 -12.54 -31.21
C PRO A 182 48.43 -13.60 -31.36
N SER A 183 48.04 -14.87 -31.37
CA SER A 183 48.91 -16.00 -31.71
C SER A 183 48.34 -16.77 -32.90
N GLU A 184 49.19 -17.14 -33.84
CA GLU A 184 48.79 -17.71 -35.14
C GLU A 184 48.59 -19.22 -35.08
N VAL A 185 47.58 -19.74 -35.80
CA VAL A 185 47.57 -21.12 -36.31
C VAL A 185 47.03 -21.13 -37.75
N LYS A 186 47.76 -21.82 -38.64
CA LYS A 186 47.48 -22.09 -40.06
C LYS A 186 48.31 -23.31 -40.49
N PRO A 187 48.05 -23.95 -41.66
CA PRO A 187 46.79 -24.06 -42.41
C PRO A 187 46.52 -25.53 -42.85
N ALA A 188 45.36 -25.80 -43.47
CA ALA A 188 45.17 -26.96 -44.35
C ALA A 188 44.15 -26.68 -45.48
N SER A 189 44.45 -27.18 -46.67
CA SER A 189 43.88 -26.94 -48.00
C SER A 189 42.39 -27.26 -48.23
N GLU A 190 41.74 -26.34 -48.95
CA GLU A 190 40.92 -26.52 -50.18
C GLU A 190 40.20 -27.86 -50.48
N SER A 191 38.91 -27.74 -50.81
CA SER A 191 38.37 -28.22 -52.10
C SER A 191 37.17 -27.35 -52.52
N ALA A 192 36.82 -27.31 -53.80
CA ALA A 192 35.87 -26.34 -54.36
C ALA A 192 34.97 -26.90 -55.48
N ALA A 193 33.75 -26.36 -55.61
CA ALA A 193 32.90 -26.46 -56.80
C ALA A 193 31.97 -25.23 -56.93
N LYS A 194 31.77 -24.74 -58.17
CA LYS A 194 31.11 -23.47 -58.53
C LYS A 194 29.57 -23.46 -58.41
N PRO A 195 28.96 -22.25 -58.37
CA PRO A 195 27.63 -21.96 -58.91
C PRO A 195 27.67 -21.39 -60.35
N GLU A 196 26.74 -21.77 -61.24
CA GLU A 196 26.65 -21.29 -62.64
C GLU A 196 25.28 -21.75 -63.26
N GLN A 197 24.44 -20.98 -63.98
CA GLN A 197 24.23 -19.52 -64.11
C GLN A 197 22.85 -19.22 -64.81
N ALA A 198 22.56 -17.95 -65.20
CA ALA A 198 21.46 -17.46 -66.09
C ALA A 198 20.00 -17.38 -65.53
N GLN A 199 19.06 -16.52 -65.99
CA GLN A 199 18.97 -15.14 -66.56
C GLN A 199 17.69 -15.04 -67.43
N LYS A 200 16.85 -13.98 -67.24
CA LYS A 200 15.96 -13.26 -68.22
C LYS A 200 15.02 -14.07 -69.16
N SER A 201 13.87 -13.58 -69.66
CA SER A 201 13.24 -12.24 -69.70
C SER A 201 11.71 -12.32 -69.96
N GLU A 202 11.03 -11.17 -69.91
CA GLU A 202 9.65 -10.86 -70.35
C GLU A 202 9.47 -10.99 -71.91
N PRO A 203 8.33 -10.63 -72.60
CA PRO A 203 7.09 -9.94 -72.13
C PRO A 203 5.73 -10.30 -72.83
N GLN A 204 4.69 -9.47 -72.57
CA GLN A 204 3.48 -9.18 -73.41
C GLN A 204 2.35 -10.25 -73.55
N ALA A 205 1.07 -9.91 -73.81
CA ALA A 205 0.26 -8.66 -73.64
C ALA A 205 -1.25 -8.88 -73.98
N SER A 206 -2.09 -7.86 -73.68
CA SER A 206 -3.44 -7.55 -74.27
C SER A 206 -4.62 -8.49 -73.90
N THR A 207 -5.91 -8.08 -73.81
CA THR A 207 -6.70 -6.81 -73.74
C THR A 207 -8.15 -7.20 -73.37
N SER A 208 -9.11 -6.40 -72.89
CA SER A 208 -9.27 -4.99 -72.43
C SER A 208 -10.51 -4.99 -71.47
N ASP A 209 -11.24 -3.96 -71.01
CA ASP A 209 -11.42 -2.49 -71.19
C ASP A 209 -11.81 -1.90 -69.79
N ALA A 210 -11.84 -0.59 -69.45
CA ALA A 210 -12.55 0.61 -69.95
C ALA A 210 -14.09 0.59 -69.73
N GLN A 211 -14.78 1.64 -69.25
CA GLN A 211 -14.49 3.10 -69.06
C GLN A 211 -14.99 3.58 -67.64
N ALA A 212 -14.35 4.52 -66.91
CA ALA A 212 -14.34 6.01 -66.99
C ALA A 212 -15.71 6.70 -66.75
N THR A 213 -15.90 7.88 -66.12
CA THR A 213 -15.07 9.10 -65.83
C THR A 213 -15.29 9.61 -64.36
N ALA A 214 -14.43 10.37 -63.64
CA ALA A 214 -13.84 11.73 -63.84
C ALA A 214 -14.89 12.89 -63.90
N SER A 215 -14.74 14.10 -63.34
CA SER A 215 -13.59 14.87 -62.76
C SER A 215 -14.07 15.91 -61.68
N SER A 216 -13.32 16.26 -60.62
CA SER A 216 -12.37 17.40 -60.40
C SER A 216 -12.88 18.81 -59.99
N GLU A 217 -12.24 19.37 -58.95
CA GLU A 217 -11.83 20.81 -58.74
C GLU A 217 -12.73 21.95 -58.18
N ALA A 218 -12.05 22.79 -57.37
CA ALA A 218 -12.12 24.27 -57.23
C ALA A 218 -13.27 25.03 -56.50
N ALA A 219 -13.03 25.33 -55.21
CA ALA A 219 -12.82 26.68 -54.62
C ALA A 219 -13.88 27.84 -54.64
N ALA A 220 -13.62 28.81 -53.74
CA ALA A 220 -14.06 30.23 -53.72
C ALA A 220 -15.45 30.64 -53.14
N THR A 221 -15.42 31.11 -51.89
CA THR A 221 -16.01 32.37 -51.34
C THR A 221 -17.18 33.10 -52.05
N ASN A 222 -18.20 33.54 -51.28
CA ASN A 222 -18.33 34.97 -50.91
C ASN A 222 -19.27 35.25 -49.70
N LYS A 223 -19.41 36.54 -49.33
CA LYS A 223 -19.98 37.10 -48.10
C LYS A 223 -21.46 37.51 -48.16
N GLY A 224 -22.07 37.68 -46.97
CA GLY A 224 -22.99 38.80 -46.65
C GLY A 224 -24.23 38.44 -45.83
N ALA A 225 -24.84 39.31 -45.02
CA ALA A 225 -24.42 40.59 -44.43
C ALA A 225 -25.45 41.05 -43.34
N ASP A 226 -25.11 42.08 -42.55
CA ASP A 226 -25.99 42.90 -41.65
C ASP A 226 -26.63 42.24 -40.39
N SER A 227 -26.96 42.96 -39.30
CA SER A 227 -26.78 44.40 -38.94
C SER A 227 -26.79 44.64 -37.40
N GLY A 228 -26.39 45.85 -36.95
CA GLY A 228 -26.51 46.37 -35.56
C GLY A 228 -25.21 46.28 -34.72
N HIS A 229 -24.40 47.32 -34.44
CA HIS A 229 -24.59 48.63 -33.76
C HIS A 229 -24.98 48.54 -32.26
N ALA A 230 -24.38 49.29 -31.32
CA ALA A 230 -23.41 50.42 -31.39
C ALA A 230 -22.34 50.33 -30.26
N GLN A 231 -21.10 50.84 -30.43
CA GLN A 231 -20.53 52.13 -29.92
C GLN A 231 -20.60 52.34 -28.37
N SER A 232 -19.61 52.97 -27.69
CA SER A 232 -18.49 53.83 -28.12
C SER A 232 -17.24 53.79 -27.21
N SER A 233 -16.12 54.36 -27.69
CA SER A 233 -15.03 55.09 -26.95
C SER A 233 -14.31 54.45 -25.74
N GLY A 234 -12.98 54.57 -25.55
CA GLY A 234 -11.92 55.15 -26.40
C GLY A 234 -10.75 55.81 -25.61
N ALA A 235 -9.55 55.80 -26.21
CA ALA A 235 -8.34 56.61 -25.90
C ALA A 235 -7.30 56.16 -24.83
N THR A 236 -6.19 55.58 -25.34
CA THR A 236 -4.75 55.95 -25.12
C THR A 236 -3.96 55.68 -23.81
N ALA A 237 -2.68 55.32 -24.04
CA ALA A 237 -1.46 55.61 -23.24
C ALA A 237 -0.96 54.61 -22.16
N ASP A 238 -0.31 53.54 -22.63
CA ASP A 238 1.13 53.18 -22.45
C ASP A 238 1.83 53.11 -21.05
N VAL A 239 2.88 52.27 -20.99
CA VAL A 239 3.93 52.08 -19.96
C VAL A 239 3.55 51.37 -18.65
N GLY A 240 4.09 50.15 -18.44
CA GLY A 240 4.37 49.60 -17.10
C GLY A 240 3.97 48.13 -16.86
N SER A 241 4.97 47.24 -16.73
CA SER A 241 4.82 45.84 -16.29
C SER A 241 5.36 45.66 -14.85
N PRO A 242 5.16 44.51 -14.18
CA PRO A 242 3.86 43.94 -13.80
C PRO A 242 3.81 43.60 -12.28
N VAL A 243 2.63 43.58 -11.65
CA VAL A 243 2.47 43.14 -10.25
C VAL A 243 1.29 42.16 -10.13
N LYS A 244 1.43 41.15 -9.26
CA LYS A 244 0.39 40.18 -8.93
C LYS A 244 -0.61 40.76 -7.93
N ASP A 245 -1.90 40.70 -8.23
CA ASP A 245 -2.94 40.37 -7.25
C ASP A 245 -4.17 39.80 -7.99
N SER A 246 -4.88 38.87 -7.39
CA SER A 246 -6.19 38.40 -7.85
C SER A 246 -6.99 37.82 -6.68
N SER A 247 -7.12 38.63 -5.63
CA SER A 247 -7.96 38.38 -4.48
C SER A 247 -9.46 38.36 -4.87
N ARG A 248 -10.06 37.16 -4.89
CA ARG A 248 -11.52 36.96 -4.97
C ARG A 248 -12.04 36.08 -3.85
N VAL A 249 -12.18 36.71 -2.68
CA VAL A 249 -13.27 36.53 -1.69
C VAL A 249 -13.94 35.14 -1.68
N ASN A 250 -13.58 34.31 -0.69
CA ASN A 250 -14.44 33.23 -0.21
C ASN A 250 -15.49 33.81 0.75
N LEU A 251 -16.75 33.41 0.60
CA LEU A 251 -17.88 33.75 1.49
C LEU A 251 -18.94 32.64 1.35
N TYR A 252 -19.42 32.13 2.48
CA TYR A 252 -20.21 30.88 2.63
C TYR A 252 -19.39 29.62 2.25
N TYR A 253 -19.47 28.50 2.98
CA TYR A 253 -20.32 28.14 4.13
C TYR A 253 -19.47 27.91 5.40
N ASP A 254 -20.12 27.94 6.57
CA ASP A 254 -19.52 27.89 7.92
C ASP A 254 -20.44 27.10 8.87
N SER A 255 -21.08 26.06 8.33
CA SER A 255 -22.18 25.29 8.94
C SER A 255 -22.03 23.77 8.78
N ASP A 256 -21.21 23.34 7.84
CA ASP A 256 -21.21 21.96 7.35
C ASP A 256 -20.13 21.13 8.08
N ASP A 257 -19.07 21.80 8.57
CA ASP A 257 -17.99 21.17 9.33
C ASP A 257 -18.46 20.58 10.68
N GLU A 258 -19.42 21.20 11.40
CA GLU A 258 -19.97 20.58 12.63
C GLU A 258 -20.72 19.26 12.33
N TYR A 259 -21.37 19.15 11.17
CA TYR A 259 -22.04 17.92 10.73
C TYR A 259 -21.01 16.87 10.31
N ILE A 260 -20.00 17.25 9.52
CA ILE A 260 -18.89 16.38 9.13
C ILE A 260 -18.07 15.92 10.36
N ASP A 261 -17.87 16.77 11.37
CA ASP A 261 -17.26 16.37 12.66
C ASP A 261 -18.18 15.46 13.48
N SER A 262 -19.51 15.63 13.41
CA SER A 262 -20.43 14.65 14.01
C SER A 262 -20.34 13.28 13.33
N LEU A 263 -20.12 13.24 12.02
CA LEU A 263 -19.90 12.03 11.22
C LEU A 263 -18.52 11.40 11.46
N ARG A 264 -17.50 12.21 11.79
CA ARG A 264 -16.20 11.71 12.29
C ARG A 264 -16.31 11.12 13.71
N GLN A 265 -17.22 11.65 14.54
CA GLN A 265 -17.46 11.20 15.91
C GLN A 265 -18.45 10.02 16.01
N SER A 266 -19.34 9.83 15.02
CA SER A 266 -20.20 8.65 14.93
C SER A 266 -19.36 7.42 14.54
N ALA A 267 -18.79 6.76 15.54
CA ALA A 267 -18.18 5.45 15.37
C ALA A 267 -19.19 4.48 14.71
N PRO A 268 -18.78 3.68 13.70
CA PRO A 268 -19.69 2.76 13.03
C PRO A 268 -20.29 1.75 14.03
N PRO A 269 -21.54 1.27 13.80
CA PRO A 269 -22.25 0.44 14.76
C PRO A 269 -21.57 -0.93 14.95
N GLU A 270 -21.10 -1.16 16.19
CA GLU A 270 -20.16 -2.22 16.58
C GLU A 270 -18.78 -2.12 15.89
N PRO A 271 -17.69 -2.67 16.48
CA PRO A 271 -16.37 -2.68 15.83
C PRO A 271 -16.40 -3.60 14.60
N LEU A 272 -16.81 -3.03 13.46
CA LEU A 272 -16.93 -3.68 12.16
C LEU A 272 -15.55 -4.19 11.69
N ARG A 273 -15.27 -5.45 12.03
CA ARG A 273 -14.03 -6.18 11.77
C ARG A 273 -13.72 -6.23 10.27
N LEU A 274 -12.42 -6.30 9.95
CA LEU A 274 -11.93 -6.54 8.59
C LEU A 274 -12.51 -7.86 8.04
N LYS A 275 -12.82 -7.90 6.75
CA LYS A 275 -13.20 -9.11 6.03
C LYS A 275 -11.95 -9.95 5.81
N VAL A 276 -11.89 -11.09 6.50
CA VAL A 276 -10.79 -12.04 6.45
C VAL A 276 -11.26 -13.34 5.80
N PHE A 277 -10.41 -13.94 4.96
CA PHE A 277 -10.66 -15.20 4.28
C PHE A 277 -9.73 -16.28 4.85
N SER A 278 -10.20 -17.01 5.86
CA SER A 278 -9.46 -18.08 6.54
C SER A 278 -9.99 -19.50 6.23
N GLY A 279 -10.95 -19.64 5.33
CA GLY A 279 -11.65 -20.89 5.00
C GLY A 279 -10.93 -21.82 4.02
N VAL A 280 -9.61 -21.69 3.86
CA VAL A 280 -8.81 -22.51 2.93
C VAL A 280 -8.38 -23.81 3.60
N ASP A 281 -8.65 -24.96 2.98
CA ASP A 281 -8.04 -26.23 3.40
C ASP A 281 -6.59 -26.29 2.92
N VAL A 282 -5.70 -25.79 3.77
CA VAL A 282 -4.24 -25.81 3.62
C VAL A 282 -3.73 -27.22 3.29
N THR A 283 -4.34 -28.28 3.84
CA THR A 283 -3.89 -29.67 3.62
C THR A 283 -4.26 -30.13 2.21
N ALA A 284 -5.49 -29.86 1.76
CA ALA A 284 -5.92 -30.15 0.40
C ALA A 284 -5.11 -29.36 -0.62
N CYS A 285 -4.88 -28.06 -0.41
CA CYS A 285 -4.06 -27.23 -1.30
C CYS A 285 -2.65 -27.80 -1.48
N VAL A 286 -1.97 -28.15 -0.39
CA VAL A 286 -0.61 -28.69 -0.40
C VAL A 286 -0.54 -30.05 -1.12
N GLU A 287 -1.46 -30.97 -0.86
CA GLU A 287 -1.48 -32.27 -1.56
C GLU A 287 -1.92 -32.15 -3.02
N THR A 288 -2.77 -31.18 -3.39
CA THR A 288 -3.09 -30.88 -4.80
C THR A 288 -1.86 -30.35 -5.55
N ILE A 289 -1.12 -29.39 -4.98
CA ILE A 289 0.12 -28.88 -5.60
C ILE A 289 1.10 -30.03 -5.85
N LYS A 290 1.35 -30.87 -4.83
CA LYS A 290 2.22 -32.04 -4.93
C LYS A 290 1.78 -33.08 -5.97
N LYS A 291 0.47 -33.15 -6.27
CA LYS A 291 -0.10 -34.07 -7.26
C LYS A 291 -0.03 -33.53 -8.70
N GLU A 292 -0.24 -32.24 -8.90
CA GLU A 292 -0.35 -31.62 -10.23
C GLU A 292 0.94 -30.87 -10.67
N MET A 293 1.96 -30.76 -9.80
CA MET A 293 3.25 -30.14 -10.14
C MET A 293 3.95 -30.86 -11.31
N PRO A 294 4.29 -30.17 -12.41
CA PRO A 294 5.04 -30.79 -13.51
C PRO A 294 6.44 -31.23 -13.09
N GLU A 295 6.90 -32.38 -13.60
CA GLU A 295 8.23 -32.90 -13.30
C GLU A 295 9.33 -31.90 -13.69
N GLY A 296 10.28 -31.67 -12.76
CA GLY A 296 11.42 -30.78 -12.98
C GLY A 296 11.19 -29.30 -12.69
N VAL A 297 9.96 -28.86 -12.43
CA VAL A 297 9.68 -27.46 -12.00
C VAL A 297 10.27 -27.19 -10.62
N LEU A 298 10.00 -28.08 -9.66
CA LEU A 298 10.61 -28.05 -8.32
C LEU A 298 11.57 -29.22 -8.12
N THR A 299 12.64 -28.98 -7.36
CA THR A 299 13.46 -30.06 -6.78
C THR A 299 12.70 -30.76 -5.66
N ARG A 300 13.21 -31.91 -5.22
CA ARG A 300 12.68 -32.61 -4.05
C ARG A 300 12.73 -31.72 -2.79
N GLU A 301 13.81 -30.98 -2.59
CA GLU A 301 14.03 -30.12 -1.41
C GLU A 301 13.10 -28.90 -1.44
N GLU A 302 12.90 -28.29 -2.61
CA GLU A 302 11.93 -27.20 -2.79
C GLU A 302 10.49 -27.68 -2.56
N MET A 303 10.14 -28.88 -3.01
CA MET A 303 8.84 -29.50 -2.72
C MET A 303 8.69 -29.78 -1.22
N GLU A 304 9.69 -30.36 -0.55
CA GLU A 304 9.66 -30.62 0.90
C GLU A 304 9.48 -29.31 1.70
N LEU A 305 10.15 -28.22 1.33
CA LEU A 305 9.96 -26.87 1.90
C LEU A 305 8.55 -26.29 1.70
N LEU A 306 7.87 -26.63 0.59
CA LEU A 306 6.50 -26.20 0.32
C LEU A 306 5.49 -27.06 1.09
N MET A 307 5.77 -28.36 1.26
CA MET A 307 4.96 -29.29 2.04
C MET A 307 4.93 -28.96 3.55
N GLU A 308 5.99 -28.33 4.07
CA GLU A 308 6.06 -27.84 5.47
C GLU A 308 5.06 -26.69 5.75
N LEU A 309 4.58 -25.96 4.73
CA LEU A 309 3.58 -24.90 4.93
C LEU A 309 2.31 -25.38 5.64
N LYS A 310 1.93 -26.66 5.48
CA LYS A 310 0.78 -27.24 6.17
C LYS A 310 0.88 -27.18 7.71
N ASP A 311 2.11 -27.24 8.23
CA ASP A 311 2.39 -27.27 9.66
C ASP A 311 2.65 -25.85 10.20
N CYS A 312 3.10 -24.92 9.36
CA CYS A 312 3.25 -23.50 9.69
C CYS A 312 1.94 -22.69 9.57
N LEU A 313 1.03 -23.07 8.66
CA LEU A 313 -0.21 -22.32 8.35
C LEU A 313 -1.47 -22.91 9.00
N ARG A 314 -1.32 -23.92 9.87
CA ARG A 314 -2.44 -24.54 10.58
C ARG A 314 -3.00 -23.61 11.66
N LEU A 315 -4.16 -23.04 11.41
CA LEU A 315 -4.95 -22.25 12.38
C LEU A 315 -5.75 -23.13 13.37
N GLU A 316 -5.49 -24.44 13.44
CA GLU A 316 -6.16 -25.36 14.36
C GLU A 316 -5.63 -25.15 15.79
N PHE A 317 -6.26 -24.21 16.52
CA PHE A 317 -6.05 -23.95 17.95
C PHE A 317 -6.31 -25.20 18.82
N LEU A 318 -5.33 -26.10 18.97
CA LEU A 318 -5.40 -27.22 19.94
C LEU A 318 -4.06 -27.86 20.35
N LEU A 319 -2.91 -27.27 19.99
CA LEU A 319 -1.59 -27.75 20.41
C LEU A 319 -0.95 -26.80 21.44
N GLU A 320 -0.15 -27.38 22.35
CA GLU A 320 0.49 -26.68 23.47
C GLU A 320 1.72 -25.83 23.06
N GLU A 321 2.11 -25.89 21.79
CA GLU A 321 3.25 -25.17 21.19
C GLU A 321 2.78 -24.29 20.02
N PRO A 322 3.36 -23.08 19.83
CA PRO A 322 3.00 -22.20 18.73
C PRO A 322 3.47 -22.76 17.37
N PRO A 323 2.81 -22.40 16.25
CA PRO A 323 3.21 -22.88 14.93
C PRO A 323 4.65 -22.45 14.57
N SER A 324 5.37 -23.34 13.89
CA SER A 324 6.73 -23.04 13.43
C SER A 324 6.75 -21.86 12.47
N PRO A 325 7.75 -20.96 12.53
CA PRO A 325 7.88 -19.87 11.57
C PRO A 325 8.12 -20.42 10.16
N VAL A 326 7.51 -19.79 9.16
CA VAL A 326 7.79 -20.09 7.74
C VAL A 326 9.26 -19.80 7.45
N LYS A 327 9.97 -20.76 6.85
CA LYS A 327 11.38 -20.65 6.51
C LYS A 327 11.59 -19.64 5.37
N SER A 328 12.70 -18.91 5.40
CA SER A 328 13.06 -17.93 4.37
C SER A 328 13.14 -18.56 2.98
N GLU A 329 13.64 -19.78 2.91
CA GLU A 329 13.78 -20.58 1.70
C GLU A 329 12.43 -20.91 1.04
N THR A 330 11.37 -21.10 1.83
CA THR A 330 10.02 -21.35 1.32
C THR A 330 9.48 -20.15 0.53
N PHE A 331 9.85 -18.91 0.88
CA PHE A 331 9.49 -17.73 0.09
C PHE A 331 10.22 -17.68 -1.26
N LEU A 332 11.43 -18.23 -1.36
CA LEU A 332 12.14 -18.37 -2.65
C LEU A 332 11.43 -19.39 -3.56
N VAL A 333 10.94 -20.50 -3.00
CA VAL A 333 10.12 -21.49 -3.73
C VAL A 333 8.82 -20.86 -4.22
N ILE A 334 8.12 -20.10 -3.36
CA ILE A 334 6.91 -19.37 -3.74
C ILE A 334 7.20 -18.35 -4.84
N GLY A 335 8.24 -17.53 -4.71
CA GLY A 335 8.63 -16.54 -5.71
C GLY A 335 8.99 -17.17 -7.06
N LYS A 336 9.68 -18.31 -7.05
CA LYS A 336 9.95 -19.12 -8.25
C LYS A 336 8.66 -19.57 -8.94
N LEU A 337 7.66 -20.03 -8.19
CA LEU A 337 6.38 -20.45 -8.75
C LEU A 337 5.53 -19.27 -9.26
N LEU A 338 5.53 -18.14 -8.55
CA LEU A 338 4.81 -16.92 -8.98
C LEU A 338 5.39 -16.35 -10.29
N ASN A 339 6.72 -16.35 -10.46
CA ASN A 339 7.36 -15.98 -11.72
C ASN A 339 7.08 -16.98 -12.87
N LEU A 340 6.51 -18.16 -12.58
CA LEU A 340 6.01 -19.13 -13.56
C LEU A 340 4.48 -19.07 -13.76
N ALA A 341 3.75 -18.18 -13.08
CA ALA A 341 2.28 -18.12 -13.12
C ALA A 341 1.72 -17.89 -14.53
N ILE A 342 2.43 -17.12 -15.38
CA ILE A 342 2.05 -16.88 -16.77
C ILE A 342 2.54 -18.03 -17.66
N GLY A 343 1.82 -19.16 -17.62
CA GLY A 343 2.00 -20.29 -18.52
C GLY A 343 3.17 -21.23 -18.23
N GLY A 344 3.93 -21.00 -17.16
CA GLY A 344 4.99 -21.90 -16.68
C GLY A 344 4.51 -23.00 -15.72
N ILE A 345 3.35 -22.82 -15.07
CA ILE A 345 2.68 -23.84 -14.24
C ILE A 345 1.17 -23.95 -14.56
N PRO A 346 0.53 -25.11 -14.30
CA PRO A 346 -0.92 -25.30 -14.47
C PRO A 346 -1.76 -24.43 -13.53
N SER A 347 -3.00 -24.13 -13.92
CA SER A 347 -3.95 -23.40 -13.05
C SER A 347 -4.34 -24.22 -11.81
N GLU A 348 -4.30 -25.53 -11.94
CA GLU A 348 -4.50 -26.55 -10.91
C GLU A 348 -3.41 -26.51 -9.82
N VAL A 349 -2.24 -25.95 -10.13
CA VAL A 349 -1.14 -25.69 -9.18
C VAL A 349 -1.21 -24.25 -8.66
N LEU A 350 -1.42 -23.28 -9.57
CA LEU A 350 -1.41 -21.85 -9.25
C LEU A 350 -2.57 -21.45 -8.32
N HIS A 351 -3.78 -22.01 -8.51
CA HIS A 351 -4.94 -21.66 -7.66
C HIS A 351 -4.71 -22.07 -6.18
N PRO A 352 -4.37 -23.34 -5.84
CA PRO A 352 -3.94 -23.70 -4.49
C PRO A 352 -2.76 -22.90 -3.93
N LEU A 353 -1.80 -22.49 -4.77
CA LEU A 353 -0.66 -21.68 -4.32
C LEU A 353 -1.09 -20.29 -3.84
N VAL A 354 -2.03 -19.64 -4.55
CA VAL A 354 -2.58 -18.34 -4.15
C VAL A 354 -3.46 -18.47 -2.90
N ASP A 355 -4.23 -19.56 -2.78
CA ASP A 355 -4.99 -19.87 -1.56
C ASP A 355 -4.05 -20.07 -0.35
N LEU A 356 -2.92 -20.79 -0.49
CA LEU A 356 -1.90 -20.90 0.58
C LEU A 356 -1.25 -19.55 0.91
N LEU A 357 -0.98 -18.71 -0.09
CA LEU A 357 -0.49 -17.34 0.12
C LEU A 357 -1.49 -16.48 0.89
N SER A 358 -2.79 -16.62 0.62
CA SER A 358 -3.82 -15.93 1.39
C SER A 358 -3.77 -16.28 2.88
N MET A 359 -3.49 -17.54 3.22
CA MET A 359 -3.32 -18.00 4.61
C MET A 359 -1.99 -17.54 5.21
N ALA A 360 -0.91 -17.52 4.43
CA ALA A 360 0.38 -16.99 4.85
C ALA A 360 0.31 -15.51 5.23
N PHE A 361 -0.47 -14.72 4.49
CA PHE A 361 -0.75 -13.31 4.80
C PHE A 361 -1.82 -13.08 5.88
N LEU A 362 -2.07 -14.08 6.74
CA LEU A 362 -2.65 -13.86 8.08
C LEU A 362 -1.55 -13.72 9.15
N SER A 363 -0.31 -14.12 8.85
CA SER A 363 0.81 -13.99 9.76
C SER A 363 1.47 -12.62 9.67
N GLN A 364 1.42 -11.87 10.77
CA GLN A 364 2.02 -10.53 10.89
C GLN A 364 3.53 -10.53 10.59
N ASP A 365 4.25 -11.60 10.96
CA ASP A 365 5.68 -11.77 10.63
C ASP A 365 5.90 -11.84 9.11
N VAL A 366 5.03 -12.57 8.41
CA VAL A 366 5.12 -12.76 6.95
C VAL A 366 4.78 -11.48 6.21
N ILE A 367 3.73 -10.76 6.64
CA ILE A 367 3.38 -9.45 6.07
C ILE A 367 4.51 -8.44 6.32
N HIS A 368 5.09 -8.40 7.52
CA HIS A 368 6.24 -7.52 7.82
C HIS A 368 7.47 -7.87 6.96
N THR A 369 7.74 -9.15 6.72
CA THR A 369 8.83 -9.59 5.82
C THR A 369 8.57 -9.16 4.38
N LEU A 370 7.34 -9.30 3.86
CA LEU A 370 6.94 -8.83 2.53
C LEU A 370 7.10 -7.31 2.39
N CYS A 371 6.62 -6.54 3.38
CA CYS A 371 6.59 -5.08 3.33
C CYS A 371 7.98 -4.43 3.36
N ASN A 372 8.97 -5.12 3.91
CA ASN A 372 10.37 -4.66 3.98
C ASN A 372 11.26 -5.22 2.88
N ASN A 373 10.73 -6.09 2.00
CA ASN A 373 11.49 -6.63 0.86
C ASN A 373 11.41 -5.67 -0.35
N GLU A 374 12.49 -5.58 -1.12
CA GLU A 374 12.51 -4.85 -2.39
C GLU A 374 12.10 -5.72 -3.59
N ASP A 375 11.97 -7.04 -3.41
CA ASP A 375 11.43 -7.98 -4.39
C ASP A 375 9.96 -7.67 -4.70
N GLN A 376 9.66 -7.43 -5.98
CA GLN A 376 8.32 -7.10 -6.47
C GLN A 376 7.53 -8.31 -6.99
N THR A 377 8.07 -9.54 -6.93
CA THR A 377 7.47 -10.76 -7.52
C THR A 377 5.97 -10.92 -7.19
N VAL A 378 5.55 -10.66 -5.95
CA VAL A 378 4.13 -10.73 -5.55
C VAL A 378 3.29 -9.69 -6.28
N MET A 379 3.79 -8.46 -6.47
CA MET A 379 3.09 -7.39 -7.18
C MET A 379 3.17 -7.52 -8.70
N THR A 380 4.25 -8.09 -9.25
CA THR A 380 4.34 -8.50 -10.65
C THR A 380 3.24 -9.53 -10.95
N PHE A 381 3.13 -10.57 -10.13
CA PHE A 381 2.05 -11.55 -10.21
C PHE A 381 0.65 -10.90 -10.09
N VAL A 382 0.41 -10.13 -9.04
CA VAL A 382 -0.87 -9.42 -8.82
C VAL A 382 -1.23 -8.53 -10.01
N SER A 383 -0.29 -7.76 -10.57
CA SER A 383 -0.58 -6.89 -11.72
C SER A 383 -1.01 -7.66 -12.97
N SER A 384 -0.61 -8.93 -13.11
CA SER A 384 -1.03 -9.81 -14.19
C SER A 384 -2.36 -10.57 -13.95
N SER A 385 -3.03 -10.36 -12.81
CA SER A 385 -4.13 -11.23 -12.39
C SER A 385 -5.32 -11.30 -13.36
N ASP A 386 -5.63 -10.23 -14.11
CA ASP A 386 -6.70 -10.24 -15.12
C ASP A 386 -6.48 -11.32 -16.22
N CYS A 387 -5.24 -11.76 -16.42
CA CYS A 387 -4.87 -12.80 -17.39
C CYS A 387 -5.13 -14.24 -16.90
N HIS A 388 -5.49 -14.43 -15.62
CA HIS A 388 -5.71 -15.75 -15.02
C HIS A 388 -7.21 -16.12 -14.92
N PRO A 389 -7.56 -17.41 -14.81
CA PRO A 389 -8.95 -17.85 -14.61
C PRO A 389 -9.61 -17.22 -13.38
N LEU A 390 -10.93 -17.02 -13.45
CA LEU A 390 -11.75 -16.31 -12.46
C LEU A 390 -11.48 -16.70 -10.99
N GLN A 391 -11.33 -18.00 -10.69
CA GLN A 391 -11.07 -18.45 -9.32
C GLN A 391 -9.69 -17.99 -8.79
N ILE A 392 -8.69 -17.86 -9.66
CA ILE A 392 -7.37 -17.29 -9.30
C ILE A 392 -7.50 -15.79 -9.03
N GLN A 393 -8.30 -15.06 -9.84
CA GLN A 393 -8.59 -13.65 -9.58
C GLN A 393 -9.27 -13.45 -8.22
N ILE A 394 -10.29 -14.24 -7.92
CA ILE A 394 -10.98 -14.22 -6.62
C ILE A 394 -9.99 -14.51 -5.48
N SER A 395 -9.15 -15.54 -5.60
CA SER A 395 -8.15 -15.86 -4.56
C SER A 395 -7.05 -14.80 -4.43
N VAL A 396 -6.70 -14.06 -5.50
CA VAL A 396 -5.86 -12.85 -5.39
C VAL A 396 -6.56 -11.80 -4.54
N PHE A 397 -7.85 -11.51 -4.75
CA PHE A 397 -8.57 -10.56 -3.88
C PHE A 397 -8.69 -11.04 -2.43
N ARG A 398 -8.88 -12.33 -2.18
CA ARG A 398 -8.84 -12.91 -0.81
C ARG A 398 -7.47 -12.72 -0.15
N MET A 399 -6.39 -12.97 -0.90
CA MET A 399 -5.00 -12.77 -0.50
C MET A 399 -4.73 -11.30 -0.15
N LEU A 400 -5.16 -10.35 -0.99
CA LEU A 400 -5.04 -8.91 -0.74
C LEU A 400 -5.86 -8.48 0.50
N CYS A 401 -7.07 -9.01 0.69
CA CYS A 401 -7.89 -8.72 1.88
C CYS A 401 -7.19 -9.16 3.18
N ASN A 402 -6.52 -10.31 3.17
CA ASN A 402 -5.79 -10.82 4.32
C ASN A 402 -4.53 -9.98 4.64
N ILE A 403 -3.81 -9.48 3.63
CA ILE A 403 -2.70 -8.52 3.82
C ILE A 403 -3.15 -7.28 4.61
N CYS A 404 -4.37 -6.78 4.41
CA CYS A 404 -4.94 -5.65 5.17
C CYS A 404 -5.14 -5.93 6.67
N THR A 405 -4.93 -7.15 7.18
CA THR A 405 -4.90 -7.45 8.62
C THR A 405 -3.68 -6.87 9.34
N ALA A 406 -2.68 -6.37 8.61
CA ALA A 406 -1.60 -5.56 9.16
C ALA A 406 -1.65 -4.15 8.57
N TYR A 407 -1.36 -3.14 9.40
CA TYR A 407 -1.21 -1.75 8.96
C TYR A 407 -0.10 -1.60 7.91
N SER A 408 1.04 -2.29 8.12
CA SER A 408 2.14 -2.37 7.15
C SER A 408 1.68 -2.96 5.81
N GLY A 409 0.83 -4.00 5.85
CA GLY A 409 0.23 -4.62 4.68
C GLY A 409 -0.66 -3.64 3.90
N LYS A 410 -1.57 -2.91 4.56
CA LYS A 410 -2.33 -1.83 3.91
C LYS A 410 -1.40 -0.79 3.30
N HIS A 411 -0.39 -0.33 4.04
CA HIS A 411 0.54 0.70 3.56
C HIS A 411 1.29 0.23 2.30
N TRP A 412 1.74 -1.03 2.28
CA TRP A 412 2.39 -1.66 1.14
C TRP A 412 1.46 -1.84 -0.08
N LEU A 413 0.15 -2.06 0.13
CA LEU A 413 -0.84 -2.05 -0.97
C LEU A 413 -1.09 -0.63 -1.51
N THR A 414 -1.19 0.38 -0.63
CA THR A 414 -1.46 1.77 -1.04
C THR A 414 -0.21 2.59 -1.36
N GLN A 415 0.98 1.99 -1.45
CA GLN A 415 2.21 2.76 -1.63
C GLN A 415 2.33 3.35 -3.05
N VAL A 416 2.77 4.61 -3.10
CA VAL A 416 3.13 5.33 -4.34
C VAL A 416 4.62 5.24 -4.68
N ARG A 417 5.39 4.38 -3.98
CA ARG A 417 6.78 4.09 -4.33
C ARG A 417 6.81 3.44 -5.72
N HIS A 418 7.44 4.11 -6.67
CA HIS A 418 7.56 3.61 -8.03
C HIS A 418 8.63 2.50 -8.12
N TRP A 419 8.32 1.47 -8.91
CA TRP A 419 9.21 0.41 -9.36
C TRP A 419 8.95 0.14 -10.86
N THR A 420 9.63 -0.83 -11.47
CA THR A 420 9.50 -1.12 -12.91
C THR A 420 9.27 -2.60 -13.19
N LEU A 421 8.35 -2.90 -14.11
CA LEU A 421 8.22 -4.24 -14.71
C LEU A 421 9.38 -4.55 -15.67
N GLU A 422 9.47 -5.79 -16.14
CA GLU A 422 10.53 -6.26 -17.07
C GLU A 422 10.54 -5.51 -18.42
N ASP A 423 9.40 -4.95 -18.83
CA ASP A 423 9.26 -4.11 -20.02
C ASP A 423 9.77 -2.66 -19.82
N GLY A 424 10.17 -2.31 -18.60
CA GLY A 424 10.60 -0.98 -18.19
C GLY A 424 9.45 -0.01 -17.88
N SER A 425 8.18 -0.46 -17.89
CA SER A 425 7.05 0.39 -17.52
C SER A 425 7.08 0.73 -16.02
N PRO A 426 6.89 2.01 -15.64
CA PRO A 426 6.82 2.41 -14.24
C PRO A 426 5.48 1.97 -13.64
N GLN A 427 5.54 1.38 -12.45
CA GLN A 427 4.39 0.91 -11.67
C GLN A 427 4.48 1.42 -10.23
N CYS A 428 3.34 1.53 -9.54
CA CYS A 428 3.30 1.52 -8.08
C CYS A 428 2.12 0.69 -7.59
N ASN A 429 2.18 0.22 -6.34
CA ASN A 429 1.20 -0.75 -5.84
C ASN A 429 -0.21 -0.16 -5.78
N ARG A 430 -0.34 1.12 -5.39
CA ARG A 430 -1.61 1.85 -5.38
C ARG A 430 -2.32 1.77 -6.74
N ASP A 431 -1.60 2.04 -7.81
CA ASP A 431 -2.18 2.16 -9.16
C ASP A 431 -2.52 0.77 -9.73
N ILE A 432 -1.71 -0.25 -9.43
CA ILE A 432 -2.03 -1.66 -9.72
C ILE A 432 -3.30 -2.09 -8.98
N VAL A 433 -3.37 -1.87 -7.66
CA VAL A 433 -4.53 -2.24 -6.83
C VAL A 433 -5.78 -1.50 -7.30
N SER A 434 -5.67 -0.21 -7.64
CA SER A 434 -6.84 0.58 -8.07
C SER A 434 -7.45 0.05 -9.36
N ARG A 435 -6.60 -0.13 -10.40
CA ARG A 435 -6.99 -0.69 -11.70
C ARG A 435 -7.65 -2.07 -11.54
N LEU A 436 -7.07 -2.93 -10.70
CA LEU A 436 -7.60 -4.27 -10.45
C LEU A 436 -8.94 -4.24 -9.73
N VAL A 437 -9.09 -3.43 -8.68
CA VAL A 437 -10.34 -3.26 -7.94
C VAL A 437 -11.47 -2.82 -8.88
N VAL A 438 -11.24 -1.83 -9.74
CA VAL A 438 -12.23 -1.34 -10.71
C VAL A 438 -12.57 -2.41 -11.74
N SER A 439 -11.56 -3.09 -12.30
CA SER A 439 -11.71 -4.24 -13.22
C SER A 439 -12.59 -5.33 -12.62
N ALA A 440 -12.32 -5.71 -11.37
CA ALA A 440 -13.00 -6.78 -10.66
C ALA A 440 -14.45 -6.43 -10.25
N ILE A 441 -14.70 -5.22 -9.75
CA ILE A 441 -16.05 -4.74 -9.42
C ILE A 441 -16.94 -4.68 -10.66
N LEU A 442 -16.39 -4.26 -11.81
CA LEU A 442 -17.11 -4.12 -13.08
C LEU A 442 -17.06 -5.37 -13.97
N SER A 443 -16.46 -6.47 -13.49
CA SER A 443 -16.26 -7.72 -14.25
C SER A 443 -17.54 -8.45 -14.67
N GLY A 444 -18.67 -8.13 -14.03
CA GLY A 444 -19.93 -8.87 -14.18
C GLY A 444 -19.98 -10.21 -13.44
N SER A 445 -18.93 -10.59 -12.71
CA SER A 445 -18.93 -11.76 -11.82
C SER A 445 -19.21 -11.34 -10.38
N ASP A 446 -20.30 -11.87 -9.80
CA ASP A 446 -20.72 -11.54 -8.43
C ASP A 446 -19.67 -11.94 -7.37
N GLU A 447 -19.08 -13.14 -7.47
CA GLU A 447 -18.04 -13.61 -6.54
C GLU A 447 -16.79 -12.71 -6.55
N LEU A 448 -16.38 -12.22 -7.73
CA LEU A 448 -15.22 -11.35 -7.90
C LEU A 448 -15.53 -9.91 -7.48
N CYS A 449 -16.74 -9.42 -7.80
CA CYS A 449 -17.24 -8.13 -7.33
C CYS A 449 -17.32 -8.10 -5.79
N CYS A 450 -17.79 -9.18 -5.16
CA CYS A 450 -17.81 -9.32 -3.70
C CYS A 450 -16.39 -9.30 -3.11
N ALA A 451 -15.44 -10.04 -3.70
CA ALA A 451 -14.06 -10.10 -3.21
C ALA A 451 -13.32 -8.76 -3.36
N ALA A 452 -13.55 -8.03 -4.45
CA ALA A 452 -12.99 -6.69 -4.65
C ALA A 452 -13.66 -5.63 -3.76
N SER A 453 -14.97 -5.69 -3.57
CA SER A 453 -15.69 -4.80 -2.65
C SER A 453 -15.28 -5.03 -1.19
N ALA A 454 -15.01 -6.28 -0.81
CA ALA A 454 -14.40 -6.63 0.47
C ALA A 454 -12.99 -6.02 0.65
N LEU A 455 -12.18 -5.95 -0.42
CA LEU A 455 -10.87 -5.30 -0.37
C LEU A 455 -11.02 -3.78 -0.18
N VAL A 456 -11.90 -3.11 -0.94
CA VAL A 456 -12.16 -1.67 -0.75
C VAL A 456 -12.65 -1.40 0.66
N TYR A 457 -13.59 -2.21 1.16
CA TYR A 457 -14.06 -2.15 2.54
C TYR A 457 -12.90 -2.23 3.55
N ASN A 458 -11.98 -3.19 3.40
CA ASN A 458 -10.80 -3.32 4.25
C ASN A 458 -9.88 -2.09 4.14
N LEU A 459 -9.73 -1.49 2.96
CA LEU A 459 -8.95 -0.26 2.76
C LEU A 459 -9.61 0.96 3.45
N THR A 460 -10.94 1.07 3.51
CA THR A 460 -11.66 2.17 4.19
C THR A 460 -11.45 2.25 5.71
N ARG A 461 -10.92 1.18 6.32
CA ARG A 461 -10.51 1.16 7.73
C ARG A 461 -9.22 1.94 7.99
N TYR A 462 -8.62 2.45 6.93
CA TYR A 462 -7.40 3.26 6.94
C TYR A 462 -7.59 4.47 6.01
N THR A 463 -6.55 5.30 5.85
CA THR A 463 -6.54 6.41 4.88
C THR A 463 -6.59 5.91 3.43
N VAL A 464 -7.55 6.40 2.65
CA VAL A 464 -7.68 6.22 1.19
C VAL A 464 -7.63 7.62 0.56
N SER A 465 -6.84 7.81 -0.49
CA SER A 465 -6.75 9.09 -1.22
C SER A 465 -8.03 9.37 -2.03
N ASP A 466 -8.43 10.64 -2.12
CA ASP A 466 -9.69 11.05 -2.77
C ASP A 466 -9.81 10.53 -4.22
N ASP A 467 -8.72 10.57 -5.00
CA ASP A 467 -8.63 9.96 -6.34
C ASP A 467 -9.21 8.53 -6.36
N ASN A 468 -8.76 7.68 -5.44
CA ASN A 468 -9.16 6.28 -5.34
C ASN A 468 -10.54 6.15 -4.68
N ALA A 469 -10.89 7.03 -3.74
CA ALA A 469 -12.22 7.04 -3.13
C ALA A 469 -13.32 7.32 -4.18
N VAL A 470 -13.10 8.27 -5.08
CA VAL A 470 -14.00 8.57 -6.21
C VAL A 470 -13.98 7.44 -7.24
N GLU A 471 -12.81 6.92 -7.62
CA GLU A 471 -12.69 5.83 -8.60
C GLU A 471 -13.42 4.56 -8.13
N PHE A 472 -13.21 4.15 -6.86
CA PHE A 472 -13.89 3.00 -6.26
C PHE A 472 -15.39 3.25 -6.08
N SER A 473 -15.79 4.43 -5.61
CA SER A 473 -17.21 4.73 -5.40
C SER A 473 -17.99 4.74 -6.71
N SER A 474 -17.40 5.22 -7.80
CA SER A 474 -17.98 5.13 -9.15
C SER A 474 -18.24 3.68 -9.57
N ALA A 475 -17.23 2.81 -9.42
CA ALA A 475 -17.36 1.38 -9.73
C ALA A 475 -18.39 0.67 -8.83
N LEU A 476 -18.40 0.97 -7.54
CA LEU A 476 -19.35 0.41 -6.55
C LEU A 476 -20.79 0.87 -6.81
N LEU A 477 -21.02 2.15 -7.08
CA LEU A 477 -22.33 2.68 -7.42
C LEU A 477 -22.83 2.07 -8.74
N GLN A 478 -21.95 1.90 -9.73
CA GLN A 478 -22.30 1.22 -10.97
C GLN A 478 -22.65 -0.26 -10.74
N SER A 479 -21.91 -1.02 -9.92
CA SER A 479 -22.24 -2.42 -9.63
C SER A 479 -23.57 -2.56 -8.84
N LEU A 480 -23.86 -1.62 -7.94
CA LEU A 480 -25.14 -1.49 -7.23
C LEU A 480 -26.34 -1.12 -8.14
N THR A 481 -26.13 -0.74 -9.41
CA THR A 481 -27.26 -0.66 -10.37
C THR A 481 -27.72 -2.02 -10.89
N SER A 482 -26.84 -3.04 -10.87
CA SER A 482 -27.13 -4.37 -11.43
C SER A 482 -28.27 -5.08 -10.67
N GLU A 483 -29.21 -5.69 -11.39
CA GLU A 483 -30.32 -6.46 -10.80
C GLU A 483 -29.88 -7.78 -10.15
N ALA A 484 -28.69 -8.31 -10.50
CA ALA A 484 -28.30 -9.69 -10.29
C ALA A 484 -27.19 -9.94 -9.23
N ILE A 485 -26.92 -8.97 -8.35
CA ILE A 485 -25.92 -9.12 -7.27
C ILE A 485 -26.46 -9.88 -6.05
N SER A 486 -25.60 -10.60 -5.34
CA SER A 486 -25.96 -11.30 -4.10
C SER A 486 -26.04 -10.38 -2.89
N GLU A 487 -26.61 -10.89 -1.79
CA GLU A 487 -26.69 -10.17 -0.51
C GLU A 487 -25.30 -9.89 0.09
N GLU A 488 -24.32 -10.77 -0.10
CA GLU A 488 -22.96 -10.54 0.40
C GLU A 488 -22.21 -9.50 -0.45
N THR A 489 -22.37 -9.52 -1.78
CA THR A 489 -21.88 -8.45 -2.67
C THR A 489 -22.49 -7.11 -2.32
N ALA A 490 -23.82 -7.02 -2.25
CA ALA A 490 -24.52 -5.79 -1.90
C ALA A 490 -24.08 -5.25 -0.54
N TYR A 491 -23.90 -6.14 0.45
CA TYR A 491 -23.39 -5.77 1.77
C TYR A 491 -21.99 -5.17 1.70
N TYR A 492 -20.99 -5.85 1.11
CA TYR A 492 -19.64 -5.29 1.05
C TYR A 492 -19.53 -4.06 0.14
N SER A 493 -20.31 -3.97 -0.95
CA SER A 493 -20.33 -2.77 -1.80
C SER A 493 -20.84 -1.55 -1.06
N LEU A 494 -21.93 -1.67 -0.30
CA LEU A 494 -22.47 -0.58 0.52
C LEU A 494 -21.55 -0.27 1.73
N LEU A 495 -20.95 -1.29 2.34
CA LEU A 495 -20.06 -1.14 3.50
C LEU A 495 -18.73 -0.48 3.13
N ALA A 496 -18.25 -0.72 1.90
CA ALA A 496 -17.14 -0.01 1.28
C ALA A 496 -17.54 1.44 0.95
N LEU A 497 -18.66 1.66 0.25
CA LEU A 497 -19.13 2.99 -0.13
C LEU A 497 -19.34 3.91 1.10
N TYR A 498 -19.97 3.40 2.15
CA TYR A 498 -20.12 4.10 3.44
C TYR A 498 -18.76 4.49 4.06
N GLY A 499 -17.77 3.59 3.99
CA GLY A 499 -16.41 3.89 4.45
C GLY A 499 -15.69 4.96 3.61
N LEU A 500 -16.08 5.14 2.34
CA LEU A 500 -15.53 6.16 1.43
C LEU A 500 -16.28 7.50 1.49
N MET A 501 -17.50 7.56 2.04
CA MET A 501 -18.29 8.80 2.21
C MET A 501 -17.65 9.86 3.12
N LYS A 502 -16.52 9.54 3.78
CA LYS A 502 -15.63 10.55 4.39
C LYS A 502 -15.09 11.57 3.36
N CYS A 503 -15.04 11.20 2.08
CA CYS A 503 -14.73 12.09 0.97
C CYS A 503 -16.02 12.79 0.48
N GLY A 504 -16.03 14.12 0.45
CA GLY A 504 -17.20 14.91 0.04
C GLY A 504 -17.67 14.63 -1.40
N GLU A 505 -16.74 14.32 -2.31
CA GLU A 505 -17.07 13.99 -3.69
C GLU A 505 -17.82 12.65 -3.80
N VAL A 506 -17.56 11.69 -2.89
CA VAL A 506 -18.25 10.39 -2.84
C VAL A 506 -19.71 10.54 -2.42
N MET A 507 -20.00 11.39 -1.44
CA MET A 507 -21.38 11.71 -1.04
C MET A 507 -22.14 12.36 -2.20
N CYS A 508 -21.52 13.36 -2.85
CA CYS A 508 -22.10 14.01 -4.03
C CYS A 508 -22.38 13.00 -5.16
N LEU A 509 -21.44 12.09 -5.44
CA LEU A 509 -21.57 11.07 -6.46
C LEU A 509 -22.71 10.07 -6.15
N ALA A 510 -22.84 9.62 -4.90
CA ALA A 510 -23.93 8.73 -4.48
C ALA A 510 -25.32 9.38 -4.67
N THR A 511 -25.45 10.66 -4.33
CA THR A 511 -26.67 11.45 -4.54
C THR A 511 -26.97 11.65 -6.03
N VAL A 512 -25.96 12.00 -6.84
CA VAL A 512 -26.13 12.24 -8.29
C VAL A 512 -26.43 10.95 -9.07
N MET A 513 -25.86 9.82 -8.66
CA MET A 513 -26.16 8.50 -9.24
C MET A 513 -27.48 7.90 -8.73
N GLY A 514 -28.09 8.47 -7.69
CA GLY A 514 -29.40 8.06 -7.17
C GLY A 514 -29.38 6.70 -6.48
N LEU A 515 -28.49 6.52 -5.50
CA LEU A 515 -28.36 5.29 -4.72
C LEU A 515 -29.69 4.87 -4.06
N ASP A 516 -30.31 3.79 -4.55
CA ASP A 516 -31.52 3.20 -3.96
C ASP A 516 -31.17 2.31 -2.75
N THR A 517 -30.93 2.93 -1.60
CA THR A 517 -30.78 2.25 -0.30
C THR A 517 -32.03 1.45 0.08
N ALA A 518 -33.22 1.96 -0.27
CA ALA A 518 -34.50 1.33 0.05
C ALA A 518 -34.75 0.00 -0.70
N ARG A 519 -34.05 -0.27 -1.80
CA ARG A 519 -33.97 -1.58 -2.46
C ARG A 519 -33.21 -2.59 -1.57
N TYR A 520 -32.07 -2.20 -1.02
CA TYR A 520 -31.16 -3.08 -0.28
C TYR A 520 -31.58 -3.29 1.18
N ALA A 521 -32.15 -2.28 1.83
CA ALA A 521 -32.62 -2.32 3.21
C ALA A 521 -33.63 -3.44 3.54
N LYS A 522 -34.25 -4.04 2.51
CA LYS A 522 -35.28 -5.09 2.61
C LYS A 522 -34.74 -6.52 2.48
N ILE A 523 -33.45 -6.69 2.18
CA ILE A 523 -32.86 -8.00 1.87
C ILE A 523 -32.40 -8.73 3.15
N SER A 524 -31.82 -8.01 4.11
CA SER A 524 -31.36 -8.56 5.40
C SER A 524 -31.32 -7.50 6.49
N ASP A 525 -31.38 -7.90 7.77
CA ASP A 525 -31.31 -6.96 8.90
C ASP A 525 -29.99 -6.16 8.94
N ARG A 526 -28.89 -6.75 8.44
CA ARG A 526 -27.58 -6.07 8.36
C ARG A 526 -27.55 -5.00 7.27
N LEU A 527 -28.20 -5.25 6.13
CA LEU A 527 -28.40 -4.25 5.10
C LEU A 527 -29.41 -3.18 5.54
N GLY A 528 -30.47 -3.55 6.25
CA GLY A 528 -31.46 -2.61 6.80
C GLY A 528 -30.84 -1.55 7.71
N LYS A 529 -29.91 -1.96 8.58
CA LYS A 529 -29.10 -1.03 9.41
C LYS A 529 -28.18 -0.16 8.55
N LEU A 530 -27.32 -0.80 7.75
CA LEU A 530 -26.32 -0.11 6.92
C LEU A 530 -26.94 0.91 5.95
N CYS A 531 -28.10 0.61 5.37
CA CYS A 531 -28.82 1.54 4.53
C CYS A 531 -29.34 2.75 5.32
N ALA A 532 -29.86 2.57 6.53
CA ALA A 532 -30.24 3.68 7.40
C ALA A 532 -29.04 4.51 7.87
N ASP A 533 -27.89 3.86 8.12
CA ASP A 533 -26.63 4.54 8.42
C ASP A 533 -26.20 5.41 7.22
N ILE A 534 -26.21 4.86 5.99
CA ILE A 534 -25.91 5.60 4.74
C ILE A 534 -26.89 6.75 4.50
N ASP A 535 -28.20 6.51 4.65
CA ASP A 535 -29.24 7.53 4.49
C ASP A 535 -29.02 8.70 5.47
N SER A 536 -28.46 8.44 6.67
CA SER A 536 -28.12 9.46 7.66
C SER A 536 -26.84 10.26 7.36
N VAL A 537 -26.08 9.88 6.34
CA VAL A 537 -24.89 10.62 5.83
C VAL A 537 -25.23 11.44 4.59
N ILE A 538 -26.17 10.95 3.77
CA ILE A 538 -26.60 11.59 2.51
C ILE A 538 -27.64 12.71 2.75
N GLY A 539 -28.36 12.65 3.88
CA GLY A 539 -29.50 13.52 4.23
C GLY A 539 -29.15 14.92 4.72
#